data_AF-A0A1V5W4S4-F1
#
_entry.id   AF-A0A1V5W4S4-F1
#
_cell.length_a   1.000
_cell.length_b   1.000
_cell.length_c   1.000
_cell.angle_alpha   90.00
_cell.angle_beta   90.00
_cell.angle_gamma   90.00
#
_symmetry.space_group_name_H-M   'P 1'
#
loop_
_entity.id
_entity.type
_entity.pdbx_description
1 polymer ?
#
loop_
_entity_poly.entity_id
_entity_poly.type
_entity_poly.pdbx_seq_one_letter_code
_entity_poly.pdbx_strand_id
1 'polypeptide(L)'
;MTTERPWNWERILWGTLLLLLLVSCVDKTEIESLAISFEELCLVSQEDFTNMNGNAVPEWIEDNFGAPPSVSISDDDAAVIVFNGSSTRLGEFLGNVLVRQERISEISLHDIQAGPHFDEVVMGLGDPASVNHYCAMPHEPQLYTIGLDYPAIGISVYASESRSRGSLSFEGGLGVVLREDMQVTLVQCYPPAATMEEVINRDHSLTPTGRRLQLQNRVPWTGFGSMVSLTEP
;
A
#
# COMPACT_ATOMS: atom_id res chain seq x y z
N MET A 1 57.48 54.12 -30.21
CA MET A 1 57.01 52.93 -30.94
C MET A 1 56.89 51.80 -29.92
N THR A 2 55.68 51.59 -29.41
CA THR A 2 55.36 50.59 -28.38
C THR A 2 54.50 49.52 -29.03
N THR A 3 55.00 48.29 -29.07
CA THR A 3 54.32 47.10 -29.57
C THR A 3 53.62 46.41 -28.41
N GLU A 4 52.29 46.49 -28.37
CA GLU A 4 51.46 45.72 -27.44
C GLU A 4 51.23 44.29 -27.98
N ARG A 5 51.44 43.30 -27.12
CA ARG A 5 51.19 41.87 -27.39
C ARG A 5 49.68 41.59 -27.31
N PRO A 6 49.10 40.78 -28.20
CA PRO A 6 47.71 40.39 -28.08
C PRO A 6 47.52 39.44 -26.90
N TRP A 7 46.56 39.78 -26.04
CA TRP A 7 46.08 38.97 -24.94
C TRP A 7 45.49 37.65 -25.46
N ASN A 8 45.75 36.58 -24.72
CA ASN A 8 45.52 35.20 -25.10
C ASN A 8 44.11 34.76 -24.62
N TRP A 9 43.07 35.15 -25.36
CA TRP A 9 41.67 34.92 -25.01
C TRP A 9 41.28 33.43 -25.06
N GLU A 10 42.01 32.63 -25.86
CA GLU A 10 41.73 31.19 -25.97
C GLU A 10 41.97 30.45 -24.66
N ARG A 11 42.98 30.83 -23.86
CA ARG A 11 43.25 30.13 -22.59
C ARG A 11 42.19 30.33 -21.52
N ILE A 12 41.44 31.44 -21.58
CA ILE A 12 40.38 31.75 -20.59
C ILE A 12 39.13 30.92 -20.90
N LEU A 13 38.81 30.72 -22.18
CA LEU A 13 37.63 29.97 -22.64
C LEU A 13 37.71 28.46 -22.32
N TRP A 14 38.91 27.86 -22.41
CA TRP A 14 39.10 26.46 -22.02
C TRP A 14 39.07 26.25 -20.50
N GLY A 15 39.50 27.24 -19.72
CA GLY A 15 39.48 27.17 -18.25
C GLY A 15 38.07 27.20 -17.65
N THR A 16 37.17 27.99 -18.23
CA THR A 16 35.76 28.06 -17.77
C THR A 16 34.94 26.86 -18.22
N LEU A 17 35.22 26.26 -19.38
CA LEU A 17 34.55 25.04 -19.84
C LEU A 17 34.88 23.83 -18.93
N LEU A 18 36.13 23.76 -18.44
CA LEU A 18 36.55 22.69 -17.52
C LEU A 18 35.94 22.85 -16.12
N LEU A 19 35.72 24.09 -15.66
CA LEU A 19 35.05 24.39 -14.40
C LEU A 19 33.54 24.09 -14.45
N LEU A 20 32.89 24.26 -15.60
CA LEU A 20 31.47 23.89 -15.78
C LEU A 20 31.23 22.37 -15.81
N LEU A 21 32.22 21.57 -16.23
CA LEU A 21 32.14 20.11 -16.19
C LEU A 21 32.32 19.53 -14.78
N LEU A 22 32.95 20.27 -13.85
CA LEU A 22 33.15 19.83 -12.46
C LEU A 22 31.98 20.14 -11.52
N VAL A 23 31.00 20.93 -11.96
CA VAL A 23 29.76 21.22 -11.18
C VAL A 23 28.62 20.24 -11.53
N SER A 24 28.81 19.34 -12.51
CA SER A 24 27.80 18.33 -12.87
C SER A 24 27.97 16.97 -12.17
N CYS A 25 28.76 16.92 -11.10
CA CYS A 25 28.60 15.91 -10.04
C CYS A 25 27.87 16.56 -8.87
N VAL A 26 26.69 17.11 -9.14
CA VAL A 26 25.66 17.15 -8.10
C VAL A 26 25.43 15.68 -7.80
N ASP A 27 25.83 15.27 -6.59
CA ASP A 27 25.49 13.99 -6.02
C ASP A 27 24.08 13.68 -6.48
N LYS A 28 23.97 12.60 -7.24
CA LYS A 28 22.74 11.84 -7.29
C LYS A 28 22.56 11.50 -5.82
N THR A 29 21.88 12.37 -5.06
CA THR A 29 21.23 11.99 -3.84
C THR A 29 20.46 10.79 -4.33
N GLU A 30 20.94 9.61 -3.96
CA GLU A 30 20.08 8.46 -3.80
C GLU A 30 18.90 9.10 -3.08
N ILE A 31 17.81 9.31 -3.83
CA ILE A 31 16.51 9.24 -3.23
C ILE A 31 16.63 7.86 -2.62
N GLU A 32 16.95 7.82 -1.32
CA GLU A 32 16.54 6.73 -0.45
C GLU A 32 15.07 6.65 -0.76
N SER A 33 14.74 5.88 -1.80
CA SER A 33 13.44 5.35 -2.08
C SER A 33 13.11 4.75 -0.72
N LEU A 34 12.20 5.42 -0.03
CA LEU A 34 11.81 5.07 1.33
C LEU A 34 11.05 3.75 1.17
N ALA A 35 11.83 2.68 1.08
CA ALA A 35 11.37 1.32 0.95
C ALA A 35 10.35 1.10 2.06
N ILE A 36 9.10 0.93 1.66
CA ILE A 36 7.99 0.77 2.58
C ILE A 36 8.16 -0.54 3.35
N SER A 37 8.12 -0.45 4.68
CA SER A 37 8.20 -1.60 5.59
C SER A 37 6.84 -2.05 6.12
N PHE A 38 6.79 -3.20 6.79
CA PHE A 38 5.59 -3.67 7.49
C PHE A 38 5.12 -2.64 8.52
N GLU A 39 6.04 -2.11 9.30
CA GLU A 39 5.79 -1.17 10.38
C GLU A 39 5.23 0.16 9.87
N GLU A 40 5.68 0.63 8.72
CA GLU A 40 5.17 1.86 8.12
C GLU A 40 3.74 1.70 7.59
N LEU A 41 3.35 0.51 7.13
CA LEU A 41 2.00 0.22 6.65
C LEU A 41 1.04 -0.14 7.78
N CYS A 42 1.47 -0.96 8.73
CA CYS A 42 0.63 -1.47 9.81
C CYS A 42 0.62 -0.58 11.05
N LEU A 43 1.54 0.38 11.14
CA LEU A 43 1.75 1.30 12.27
C LEU A 43 1.98 0.59 13.62
N VAL A 44 2.44 -0.66 13.56
CA VAL A 44 2.77 -1.52 14.70
C VAL A 44 3.93 -2.42 14.30
N SER A 45 4.81 -2.77 15.25
CA SER A 45 5.88 -3.73 15.00
C SER A 45 5.32 -5.12 14.71
N GLN A 46 6.01 -5.92 13.89
CA GLN A 46 5.59 -7.31 13.65
C GLN A 46 5.57 -8.15 14.95
N GLU A 47 6.50 -7.85 15.87
CA GLU A 47 6.56 -8.47 17.19
C GLU A 47 5.32 -8.11 18.02
N ASP A 48 4.96 -6.83 18.10
CA ASP A 48 3.79 -6.37 18.85
C ASP A 48 2.49 -6.88 18.22
N PHE A 49 2.37 -6.86 16.90
CA PHE A 49 1.21 -7.43 16.20
C PHE A 49 0.96 -8.90 16.63
N THR A 50 2.04 -9.67 16.74
CA THR A 50 1.99 -11.10 17.11
C THR A 50 1.74 -11.31 18.61
N ASN A 51 2.36 -10.48 19.45
CA ASN A 51 2.48 -10.74 20.89
C ASN A 51 1.58 -9.89 21.78
N MET A 52 1.09 -8.74 21.31
CA MET A 52 0.23 -7.85 22.08
C MET A 52 -1.05 -8.58 22.49
N ASN A 53 -1.37 -8.48 23.79
CA ASN A 53 -2.66 -8.95 24.28
C ASN A 53 -3.75 -8.01 23.75
N GLY A 54 -4.81 -8.58 23.19
CA GLY A 54 -5.94 -7.83 22.64
C GLY A 54 -6.59 -6.84 23.62
N ASN A 55 -6.52 -7.11 24.92
CA ASN A 55 -7.02 -6.22 25.97
C ASN A 55 -6.16 -4.95 26.13
N ALA A 56 -4.90 -4.96 25.67
CA ALA A 56 -4.01 -3.81 25.70
C ALA A 56 -4.13 -2.92 24.44
N VAL A 57 -4.85 -3.38 23.41
CA VAL A 57 -5.00 -2.64 22.14
C VAL A 57 -5.65 -1.27 22.33
N PRO A 58 -6.70 -1.09 23.16
CA PRO A 58 -7.28 0.23 23.36
C PRO A 58 -6.31 1.26 23.95
N GLU A 59 -5.50 0.86 24.93
CA GLU A 59 -4.47 1.70 25.55
C GLU A 59 -3.37 2.03 24.54
N TRP A 60 -2.90 1.03 23.78
CA TRP A 60 -1.94 1.24 22.70
C TRP A 60 -2.42 2.24 21.64
N ILE A 61 -3.71 2.17 21.24
CA ILE A 61 -4.29 3.12 20.29
C ILE A 61 -4.30 4.54 20.87
N GLU A 62 -4.73 4.71 22.12
CA GLU A 62 -4.78 6.01 22.77
C GLU A 62 -3.38 6.63 22.90
N ASP A 63 -2.39 5.83 23.28
CA ASP A 63 -0.99 6.27 23.43
C ASP A 63 -0.34 6.69 22.09
N ASN A 64 -0.68 6.01 20.99
CA ASN A 64 -0.03 6.24 19.69
C ASN A 64 -0.79 7.23 18.79
N PHE A 65 -2.12 7.33 18.94
CA PHE A 65 -2.96 8.12 18.04
C PHE A 65 -3.77 9.21 18.77
N GLY A 66 -3.77 9.24 20.10
CA GLY A 66 -4.36 10.31 20.90
C GLY A 66 -5.89 10.37 20.89
N ALA A 67 -6.56 9.37 20.29
CA ALA A 67 -8.02 9.30 20.20
C ALA A 67 -8.53 8.05 20.95
N PRO A 68 -9.51 8.21 21.86
CA PRO A 68 -10.10 7.05 22.53
C PRO A 68 -10.85 6.20 21.49
N PRO A 69 -10.57 4.89 21.39
CA PRO A 69 -11.22 4.04 20.42
C PRO A 69 -12.66 3.69 20.84
N SER A 70 -13.48 3.36 19.85
CA SER A 70 -14.79 2.73 20.05
C SER A 70 -14.64 1.22 20.01
N VAL A 71 -15.19 0.51 20.99
CA VAL A 71 -15.10 -0.96 21.08
C VAL A 71 -16.48 -1.57 20.92
N SER A 72 -16.60 -2.55 20.02
CA SER A 72 -17.79 -3.40 19.86
C SER A 72 -17.39 -4.85 20.07
N ILE A 73 -18.18 -5.60 20.85
CA ILE A 73 -17.93 -7.01 21.15
C ILE A 73 -19.08 -7.83 20.57
N SER A 74 -18.75 -8.86 19.79
CA SER A 74 -19.71 -9.81 19.23
C SER A 74 -19.96 -11.00 20.16
N ASP A 75 -21.01 -11.77 19.86
CA ASP A 75 -21.46 -12.92 20.66
C ASP A 75 -20.42 -14.07 20.75
N ASP A 76 -19.39 -14.05 19.91
CA ASP A 76 -18.32 -15.04 19.86
C ASP A 76 -16.99 -14.54 20.46
N ASP A 77 -17.08 -13.55 21.35
CA ASP A 77 -15.96 -12.90 22.04
C ASP A 77 -14.91 -12.28 21.10
N ALA A 78 -15.29 -11.98 19.85
CA ALA A 78 -14.49 -11.12 18.99
C ALA A 78 -14.79 -9.65 19.32
N ALA A 79 -13.74 -8.84 19.39
CA ALA A 79 -13.86 -7.40 19.58
C ALA A 79 -13.39 -6.67 18.33
N VAL A 80 -14.18 -5.71 17.87
CA VAL A 80 -13.81 -4.76 16.83
C VAL A 80 -13.56 -3.42 17.50
N ILE A 81 -12.34 -2.92 17.35
CA ILE A 81 -11.88 -1.67 17.93
C ILE A 81 -11.69 -0.67 16.79
N VAL A 82 -12.51 0.37 16.76
CA VAL A 82 -12.55 1.39 15.70
C VAL A 82 -11.95 2.69 16.22
N PHE A 83 -11.04 3.31 15.46
CA PHE A 83 -10.36 4.53 15.85
C PHE A 83 -10.03 5.42 14.65
N ASN A 84 -9.96 6.72 14.86
CA ASN A 84 -9.35 7.63 13.89
C ASN A 84 -7.88 7.81 14.28
N GLY A 85 -6.99 7.79 13.29
CA GLY A 85 -5.57 7.99 13.51
C GLY A 85 -4.94 8.88 12.46
N SER A 86 -3.71 9.29 12.73
CA SER A 86 -2.86 9.94 11.73
C SER A 86 -1.42 9.46 11.87
N SER A 87 -0.71 9.38 10.76
CA SER A 87 0.74 9.14 10.75
C SER A 87 1.41 9.99 9.68
N THR A 88 2.71 10.22 9.83
CA THR A 88 3.50 10.98 8.83
C THR A 88 3.51 10.29 7.47
N ARG A 89 3.37 8.97 7.43
CA ARG A 89 3.43 8.14 6.22
C ARG A 89 2.09 7.95 5.53
N LEU A 90 1.01 7.84 6.29
CA LEU A 90 -0.30 7.47 5.76
C LEU A 90 -1.29 8.66 5.77
N GLY A 91 -0.93 9.78 6.41
CA GLY A 91 -1.85 10.88 6.63
C GLY A 91 -2.93 10.47 7.63
N GLU A 92 -4.14 11.01 7.48
CA GLU A 92 -5.30 10.59 8.28
C GLU A 92 -5.88 9.28 7.74
N PHE A 93 -6.45 8.47 8.63
CA PHE A 93 -7.09 7.19 8.30
C PHE A 93 -8.13 6.79 9.37
N LEU A 94 -9.01 5.86 8.97
CA LEU A 94 -9.93 5.15 9.87
C LEU A 94 -9.40 3.74 10.13
N GLY A 95 -8.97 3.46 11.36
CA GLY A 95 -8.44 2.16 11.76
C GLY A 95 -9.49 1.25 12.39
N ASN A 96 -9.40 -0.03 12.06
CA ASN A 96 -10.19 -1.13 12.64
C ASN A 96 -9.22 -2.22 13.11
N VAL A 97 -9.28 -2.61 14.39
CA VAL A 97 -8.55 -3.77 14.91
C VAL A 97 -9.54 -4.86 15.27
N LEU A 98 -9.39 -6.03 14.68
CA LEU A 98 -10.12 -7.23 15.06
C LEU A 98 -9.29 -8.01 16.08
N VAL A 99 -9.84 -8.16 17.28
CA VAL A 99 -9.28 -9.00 18.34
C VAL A 99 -10.15 -10.24 18.47
N ARG A 100 -9.52 -11.41 18.54
CA ARG A 100 -10.17 -12.69 18.82
C ARG A 100 -9.27 -13.52 19.72
N GLN A 101 -9.84 -14.19 20.71
CA GLN A 101 -9.08 -15.01 21.67
C GLN A 101 -7.91 -14.25 22.31
N GLU A 102 -8.16 -13.00 22.72
CA GLU A 102 -7.16 -12.09 23.33
C GLU A 102 -5.94 -11.79 22.43
N ARG A 103 -6.05 -11.96 21.11
CA ARG A 103 -4.98 -11.67 20.14
C ARG A 103 -5.49 -10.81 19.00
N ILE A 104 -4.61 -9.98 18.46
CA ILE A 104 -4.86 -9.25 17.23
C ILE A 104 -4.95 -10.27 16.09
N SER A 105 -6.10 -10.29 15.42
CA SER A 105 -6.36 -11.14 14.25
C SER A 105 -6.24 -10.37 12.95
N GLU A 106 -6.56 -9.07 12.97
CA GLU A 106 -6.45 -8.19 11.81
C GLU A 106 -6.34 -6.73 12.26
N ILE A 107 -5.57 -5.92 11.53
CA ILE A 107 -5.66 -4.46 11.54
C ILE A 107 -5.98 -4.01 10.13
N SER A 108 -7.03 -3.23 9.96
CA SER A 108 -7.41 -2.60 8.70
C SER A 108 -7.38 -1.09 8.83
N LEU A 109 -6.61 -0.40 7.98
CA LEU A 109 -6.53 1.07 7.92
C LEU A 109 -7.20 1.52 6.63
N HIS A 110 -8.34 2.20 6.75
CA HIS A 110 -9.18 2.65 5.65
C HIS A 110 -9.04 4.16 5.40
N ASP A 111 -9.49 4.60 4.22
CA ASP A 111 -9.57 6.00 3.83
C ASP A 111 -8.23 6.75 4.01
N ILE A 112 -7.13 6.03 3.74
CA ILE A 112 -5.77 6.54 3.88
C ILE A 112 -5.56 7.72 2.93
N GLN A 113 -5.31 8.92 3.46
CA GLN A 113 -5.20 10.13 2.64
C GLN A 113 -3.87 10.30 1.91
N ALA A 114 -2.77 9.82 2.49
CA ALA A 114 -1.42 10.00 1.97
C ALA A 114 -0.72 8.65 1.75
N GLY A 115 -1.46 7.62 1.35
CA GLY A 115 -0.90 6.28 1.19
C GLY A 115 0.18 6.23 0.10
N PRO A 116 1.14 5.30 0.22
CA PRO A 116 2.18 5.12 -0.79
C PRO A 116 1.58 4.64 -2.11
N HIS A 117 2.32 4.81 -3.19
CA HIS A 117 1.99 4.18 -4.46
C HIS A 117 2.40 2.71 -4.47
N PHE A 118 1.83 1.94 -5.39
CA PHE A 118 2.13 0.51 -5.50
C PHE A 118 3.60 0.22 -5.81
N ASP A 119 4.28 1.05 -6.60
CA ASP A 119 5.72 0.90 -6.85
C ASP A 119 6.55 1.04 -5.57
N GLU A 120 6.23 2.00 -4.71
CA GLU A 120 6.87 2.19 -3.40
C GLU A 120 6.70 0.96 -2.50
N VAL A 121 5.51 0.34 -2.54
CA VAL A 121 5.23 -0.92 -1.81
C VAL A 121 6.03 -2.09 -2.39
N VAL A 122 6.03 -2.28 -3.72
CA VAL A 122 6.76 -3.37 -4.38
C VAL A 122 8.27 -3.22 -4.21
N MET A 123 8.81 -1.99 -4.25
CA MET A 123 10.22 -1.72 -3.95
C MET A 123 10.58 -2.08 -2.51
N GLY A 124 9.68 -1.83 -1.56
CA GLY A 124 9.92 -2.09 -0.14
C GLY A 124 9.74 -3.56 0.29
N LEU A 125 8.69 -4.21 -0.20
CA LEU A 125 8.28 -5.56 0.23
C LEU A 125 8.65 -6.67 -0.78
N GLY A 126 9.08 -6.31 -1.99
CA GLY A 126 9.30 -7.23 -3.11
C GLY A 126 8.02 -7.47 -3.92
N ASP A 127 8.05 -8.50 -4.78
CA ASP A 127 6.89 -8.88 -5.58
C ASP A 127 5.78 -9.49 -4.69
N PRO A 128 4.50 -9.10 -4.88
CA PRO A 128 3.39 -9.73 -4.18
C PRO A 128 3.16 -11.15 -4.68
N ALA A 129 2.53 -11.97 -3.85
CA ALA A 129 2.16 -13.34 -4.24
C ALA A 129 1.00 -13.34 -5.24
N SER A 130 0.04 -12.43 -5.07
CA SER A 130 -1.14 -12.31 -5.93
C SER A 130 -1.67 -10.88 -6.00
N VAL A 131 -2.47 -10.62 -7.04
CA VAL A 131 -3.26 -9.41 -7.20
C VAL A 131 -4.72 -9.74 -6.97
N ASN A 132 -5.34 -9.11 -5.97
CA ASN A 132 -6.78 -9.14 -5.74
C ASN A 132 -7.47 -8.10 -6.64
N HIS A 133 -8.62 -8.42 -7.21
CA HIS A 133 -9.39 -7.53 -8.06
C HIS A 133 -10.89 -7.66 -7.83
N TYR A 134 -11.58 -6.52 -7.69
CA TYR A 134 -13.02 -6.53 -7.48
C TYR A 134 -13.68 -5.25 -8.02
N CYS A 135 -14.84 -5.40 -8.66
CA CYS A 135 -15.70 -4.27 -9.02
C CYS A 135 -16.83 -4.17 -8.00
N ALA A 136 -16.82 -3.12 -7.17
CA ALA A 136 -17.77 -2.97 -6.07
C ALA A 136 -19.15 -2.44 -6.51
N MET A 137 -19.19 -1.62 -7.56
CA MET A 137 -20.44 -1.05 -8.06
C MET A 137 -20.60 -1.34 -9.56
N PRO A 138 -21.65 -2.08 -9.99
CA PRO A 138 -21.89 -2.37 -11.40
C PRO A 138 -22.52 -1.19 -12.16
N HIS A 139 -22.81 -0.07 -11.48
CA HIS A 139 -23.42 1.13 -12.05
C HIS A 139 -22.37 2.22 -12.33
N GLU A 140 -22.73 3.20 -13.16
CA GLU A 140 -21.84 4.31 -13.54
C GLU A 140 -21.80 5.42 -12.46
N PRO A 141 -20.61 5.92 -12.06
CA PRO A 141 -19.28 5.42 -12.41
C PRO A 141 -18.95 4.12 -11.66
N GLN A 142 -18.20 3.23 -12.32
CA GLN A 142 -17.78 1.95 -11.74
C GLN A 142 -16.72 2.21 -10.67
N LEU A 143 -16.95 1.71 -9.45
CA LEU A 143 -15.93 1.65 -8.40
C LEU A 143 -15.26 0.28 -8.46
N TYR A 144 -13.94 0.27 -8.62
CA TYR A 144 -13.15 -0.95 -8.56
C TYR A 144 -12.01 -0.80 -7.55
N THR A 145 -11.55 -1.96 -7.06
CA THR A 145 -10.45 -2.08 -6.12
C THR A 145 -9.45 -3.10 -6.66
N ILE A 146 -8.18 -2.73 -6.63
CA ILE A 146 -7.05 -3.63 -6.88
C ILE A 146 -6.25 -3.75 -5.58
N GLY A 147 -5.84 -4.95 -5.21
CA GLY A 147 -5.01 -5.22 -4.05
C GLY A 147 -3.76 -6.01 -4.39
N LEU A 148 -2.65 -5.72 -3.69
CA LEU A 148 -1.42 -6.51 -3.73
C LEU A 148 -1.31 -7.32 -2.44
N ASP A 149 -1.26 -8.64 -2.56
CA ASP A 149 -1.25 -9.55 -1.42
C ASP A 149 0.16 -10.08 -1.12
N TYR A 150 0.58 -9.92 0.14
CA TYR A 150 1.86 -10.39 0.70
C TYR A 150 1.60 -11.34 1.90
N PRO A 151 1.02 -12.54 1.67
CA PRO A 151 0.61 -13.43 2.77
C PRO A 151 1.77 -13.83 3.68
N ALA A 152 2.97 -14.01 3.10
CA ALA A 152 4.16 -14.42 3.85
C ALA A 152 4.66 -13.36 4.84
N ILE A 153 4.34 -12.08 4.60
CA ILE A 153 4.69 -10.96 5.49
C ILE A 153 3.46 -10.53 6.32
N GLY A 154 2.26 -10.90 5.89
CA GLY A 154 1.02 -10.61 6.61
C GLY A 154 0.38 -9.28 6.22
N ILE A 155 0.50 -8.87 4.96
CA ILE A 155 0.00 -7.58 4.46
C ILE A 155 -0.80 -7.77 3.18
N SER A 156 -1.90 -7.04 3.04
CA SER A 156 -2.50 -6.72 1.74
C SER A 156 -2.73 -5.22 1.64
N VAL A 157 -2.29 -4.59 0.56
CA VAL A 157 -2.55 -3.16 0.29
C VAL A 157 -3.50 -3.02 -0.88
N TYR A 158 -4.35 -1.99 -0.86
CA TYR A 158 -5.42 -1.82 -1.85
C TYR A 158 -5.53 -0.38 -2.32
N ALA A 159 -5.75 -0.21 -3.61
CA ALA A 159 -6.12 1.04 -4.25
C ALA A 159 -7.55 0.93 -4.78
N SER A 160 -8.37 1.94 -4.51
CA SER A 160 -9.74 2.03 -5.03
C SER A 160 -9.90 3.24 -5.95
N GLU A 161 -10.46 3.03 -7.13
CA GLU A 161 -10.68 4.09 -8.12
C GLU A 161 -12.10 4.05 -8.68
N SER A 162 -12.62 5.22 -9.02
CA SER A 162 -13.88 5.36 -9.74
C SER A 162 -13.61 5.77 -11.19
N ARG A 163 -14.10 4.99 -12.14
CA ARG A 163 -13.91 5.20 -13.59
C ARG A 163 -15.20 4.92 -14.36
N SER A 164 -15.31 5.48 -15.56
CA SER A 164 -16.44 5.16 -16.43
C SER A 164 -16.28 3.75 -17.01
N ARG A 165 -17.38 3.03 -17.20
CA ARG A 165 -17.37 1.65 -17.75
C ARG A 165 -16.69 1.58 -19.11
N GLY A 166 -16.88 2.61 -19.94
CA GLY A 166 -16.24 2.69 -21.26
C GLY A 166 -14.71 2.72 -21.19
N SER A 167 -14.14 3.35 -20.15
CA SER A 167 -12.69 3.38 -19.94
C SER A 167 -12.11 2.06 -19.39
N LEU A 168 -12.97 1.18 -18.87
CA LEU A 168 -12.62 -0.12 -18.33
C LEU A 168 -12.88 -1.26 -19.33
N SER A 169 -13.46 -0.98 -20.50
CA SER A 169 -13.85 -2.04 -21.43
C SER A 169 -12.62 -2.65 -22.11
N PHE A 170 -12.47 -3.97 -21.99
CA PHE A 170 -11.36 -4.72 -22.57
C PHE A 170 -11.78 -6.14 -22.96
N GLU A 171 -11.48 -6.55 -24.20
CA GLU A 171 -11.72 -7.92 -24.71
C GLU A 171 -13.12 -8.50 -24.42
N GLY A 172 -14.15 -7.65 -24.42
CA GLY A 172 -15.54 -8.07 -24.16
C GLY A 172 -15.93 -8.15 -22.68
N GLY A 173 -15.05 -7.74 -21.75
CA GLY A 173 -15.31 -7.59 -20.32
C GLY A 173 -14.82 -6.25 -19.77
N LEU A 174 -14.67 -6.20 -18.44
CA LEU A 174 -14.03 -5.08 -17.74
C LEU A 174 -12.60 -5.47 -17.36
N GLY A 175 -11.66 -4.54 -17.47
CA GLY A 175 -10.29 -4.73 -17.05
C GLY A 175 -9.55 -3.41 -16.84
N VAL A 176 -8.47 -3.50 -16.07
CA VAL A 176 -7.61 -2.35 -15.74
C VAL A 176 -6.15 -2.72 -15.93
N VAL A 177 -5.37 -1.75 -16.38
CA VAL A 177 -3.91 -1.89 -16.38
C VAL A 177 -3.43 -1.70 -14.95
N LEU A 178 -2.64 -2.64 -14.45
CA LEU A 178 -1.98 -2.53 -13.15
C LEU A 178 -0.89 -1.47 -13.24
N ARG A 179 -1.09 -0.32 -12.58
CA ARG A 179 -0.17 0.82 -12.67
C ARG A 179 0.65 0.95 -11.40
N GLU A 180 1.87 1.44 -11.58
CA GLU A 180 2.81 1.81 -10.51
C GLU A 180 2.23 2.93 -9.62
N ASP A 181 1.59 3.91 -10.25
CA ASP A 181 1.04 5.11 -9.62
C ASP A 181 -0.32 4.93 -8.92
N MET A 182 -0.77 3.69 -8.72
CA MET A 182 -1.99 3.43 -7.95
C MET A 182 -1.74 3.74 -6.47
N GLN A 183 -2.48 4.71 -5.93
CA GLN A 183 -2.33 5.14 -4.55
C GLN A 183 -3.07 4.20 -3.59
N VAL A 184 -2.38 3.74 -2.54
CA VAL A 184 -2.96 2.89 -1.51
C VAL A 184 -3.98 3.69 -0.69
N THR A 185 -5.21 3.18 -0.62
CA THR A 185 -6.32 3.74 0.16
C THR A 185 -6.73 2.84 1.33
N LEU A 186 -6.31 1.57 1.31
CA LEU A 186 -6.59 0.59 2.35
C LEU A 186 -5.36 -0.29 2.57
N VAL A 187 -5.00 -0.52 3.82
CA VAL A 187 -4.01 -1.50 4.25
C VAL A 187 -4.69 -2.50 5.18
N GLN A 188 -4.46 -3.80 4.96
CA GLN A 188 -4.85 -4.87 5.86
C GLN A 188 -3.61 -5.62 6.33
N CYS A 189 -3.47 -5.77 7.65
CA CYS A 189 -2.39 -6.51 8.28
C CYS A 189 -2.98 -7.69 9.06
N TYR A 190 -2.40 -8.86 8.88
CA TYR A 190 -2.89 -10.12 9.44
C TYR A 190 -1.72 -11.05 9.79
N PRO A 191 -1.92 -12.08 10.65
CA PRO A 191 -0.87 -13.03 10.96
C PRO A 191 -0.32 -13.69 9.68
N PRO A 192 1.01 -13.73 9.49
CA PRO A 192 1.61 -14.33 8.31
C PRO A 192 1.11 -15.74 8.00
N ALA A 193 1.08 -16.06 6.71
CA ALA A 193 0.63 -17.35 6.18
C ALA A 193 1.41 -17.72 4.92
N ALA A 194 1.42 -19.01 4.56
CA ALA A 194 2.10 -19.43 3.33
C ALA A 194 1.35 -18.96 2.08
N THR A 195 0.03 -18.81 2.16
CA THR A 195 -0.84 -18.48 1.03
C THR A 195 -2.00 -17.59 1.45
N MET A 196 -2.60 -16.87 0.50
CA MET A 196 -3.84 -16.13 0.75
C MET A 196 -5.03 -17.05 1.07
N GLU A 197 -5.00 -18.30 0.62
CA GLU A 197 -6.03 -19.28 0.99
C GLU A 197 -6.04 -19.56 2.49
N GLU A 198 -4.86 -19.70 3.11
CA GLU A 198 -4.77 -19.82 4.56
C GLU A 198 -5.29 -18.57 5.27
N VAL A 199 -4.97 -17.36 4.77
CA VAL A 199 -5.47 -16.10 5.33
C VAL A 199 -7.00 -16.05 5.27
N ILE A 200 -7.60 -16.29 4.10
CA ILE A 200 -9.05 -16.25 3.88
C ILE A 200 -9.78 -17.32 4.70
N ASN A 201 -9.16 -18.48 4.91
CA ASN A 201 -9.73 -19.55 5.73
C ASN A 201 -9.72 -19.23 7.24
N ARG A 202 -8.84 -18.33 7.70
CA ARG A 202 -8.86 -17.80 9.08
C ARG A 202 -9.95 -16.75 9.29
N ASP A 203 -10.48 -16.16 8.21
CA ASP A 203 -11.61 -15.24 8.30
C ASP A 203 -12.92 -16.02 8.56
N HIS A 204 -13.35 -15.96 9.81
CA HIS A 204 -14.57 -16.59 10.30
C HIS A 204 -15.84 -15.83 9.92
N SER A 205 -15.74 -14.57 9.48
CA SER A 205 -16.89 -13.77 9.04
C SER A 205 -17.38 -14.19 7.65
N LEU A 206 -16.52 -14.81 6.85
CA LEU A 206 -16.85 -15.22 5.49
C LEU A 206 -17.67 -16.51 5.44
N THR A 207 -18.78 -16.44 4.70
CA THR A 207 -19.51 -17.64 4.27
C THR A 207 -18.65 -18.47 3.30
N PRO A 208 -18.95 -19.77 3.09
CA PRO A 208 -18.24 -20.59 2.10
C PRO A 208 -18.25 -19.97 0.69
N THR A 209 -19.36 -19.35 0.30
CA THR A 209 -19.47 -18.62 -0.97
C THR A 209 -18.56 -17.39 -0.99
N GLY A 210 -18.53 -16.62 0.11
CA GLY A 210 -17.65 -15.46 0.26
C GLY A 210 -16.17 -15.82 0.16
N ARG A 211 -15.74 -16.91 0.82
CA ARG A 211 -14.36 -17.42 0.70
C ARG A 211 -14.01 -17.79 -0.72
N ARG A 212 -14.90 -18.51 -1.41
CA ARG A 212 -14.69 -18.87 -2.82
C ARG A 212 -14.57 -17.64 -3.71
N LEU A 213 -15.43 -16.63 -3.52
CA LEU A 213 -15.39 -15.39 -4.29
C LEU A 213 -14.07 -14.63 -4.05
N GLN A 214 -13.65 -14.50 -2.80
CA GLN A 214 -12.36 -13.90 -2.44
C GLN A 214 -11.19 -14.62 -3.13
N LEU A 215 -11.19 -15.95 -3.17
CA LEU A 215 -10.16 -16.72 -3.86
C LEU A 215 -10.21 -16.58 -5.39
N GLN A 216 -11.40 -16.50 -5.98
CA GLN A 216 -11.58 -16.35 -7.42
C GLN A 216 -11.19 -14.96 -7.93
N ASN A 217 -11.23 -13.96 -7.07
CA ASN A 217 -10.85 -12.58 -7.37
C ASN A 217 -9.33 -12.35 -7.31
N ARG A 218 -8.52 -13.40 -7.33
CA ARG A 218 -7.06 -13.31 -7.25
C ARG A 218 -6.41 -13.94 -8.46
N VAL A 219 -5.47 -13.21 -9.04
CA VAL A 219 -4.59 -13.69 -10.11
C VAL A 219 -3.13 -13.64 -9.65
N PRO A 220 -2.25 -14.49 -10.19
CA PRO A 220 -0.82 -14.38 -9.92
C PRO A 220 -0.29 -12.99 -10.29
N TRP A 221 0.70 -12.50 -9.55
CA TRP A 221 1.44 -11.30 -9.95
C TRP A 221 2.08 -11.49 -11.32
N THR A 222 1.84 -10.55 -12.23
CA THR A 222 2.39 -10.54 -13.59
C THR A 222 3.21 -9.29 -13.91
N GLY A 223 3.46 -8.45 -12.89
CA GLY A 223 4.17 -7.19 -13.03
C GLY A 223 3.25 -6.00 -13.38
N PHE A 224 3.78 -4.79 -13.20
CA PHE A 224 3.13 -3.58 -13.66
C PHE A 224 3.01 -3.52 -15.18
N GLY A 225 2.01 -2.79 -15.67
CA GLY A 225 1.64 -2.71 -17.09
C GLY A 225 0.82 -3.90 -17.60
N SER A 226 0.65 -4.95 -16.79
CA SER A 226 -0.22 -6.08 -17.10
C SER A 226 -1.71 -5.68 -17.02
N MET A 227 -2.54 -6.41 -17.76
CA MET A 227 -4.00 -6.23 -17.71
C MET A 227 -4.60 -7.17 -16.67
N VAL A 228 -5.43 -6.63 -15.78
CA VAL A 228 -6.17 -7.37 -14.77
C VAL A 228 -7.66 -7.31 -15.11
N SER A 229 -8.26 -8.46 -15.41
CA SER A 229 -9.70 -8.55 -15.63
C SER A 229 -10.45 -8.32 -14.32
N LEU A 230 -11.47 -7.47 -14.33
CA LEU A 230 -12.29 -7.21 -13.14
C LEU A 230 -13.45 -8.21 -13.07
N THR A 231 -13.68 -8.74 -11.87
CA THR A 231 -14.89 -9.52 -11.58
C THR A 231 -16.05 -8.58 -11.30
N GLU A 232 -17.13 -8.70 -12.07
CA GLU A 232 -18.40 -8.03 -11.77
C GLU A 232 -19.13 -8.77 -10.64
N PRO A 233 -19.83 -8.04 -9.73
CA PRO A 233 -20.51 -8.63 -8.58
C PRO A 233 -21.76 -9.45 -8.94
#